data_AF-A0A497BR86-F1
#
_entry.id   AF-A0A497BR86-F1
#
_cell.length_a   1.000
_cell.length_b   1.000
_cell.length_c   1.000
_cell.angle_alpha   90.00
_cell.angle_beta   90.00
_cell.angle_gamma   90.00
#
_symmetry.space_group_name_H-M   'P 1'
#
loop_
_entity.id
_entity.type
_entity.pdbx_description
1 polymer ?
#
loop_
_entity_poly.entity_id
_entity_poly.type
_entity_poly.pdbx_seq_one_letter_code
_entity_poly.pdbx_strand_id
1 'polypeptide(L)'
;MGMTVYNEDGTVASVFTGIERKGERLILRQLALGTMPMDVIVTPEEALKSVKLGLNWGVISFVLGFPYFWLKHRRQKERMYAAAEAPTEEGGGQG
;
A
#
# COMPACT_ATOMS: atom_id res chain seq x y z
N MET A 1 9.38 -5.17 7.37
CA MET A 1 8.04 -4.81 6.85
C MET A 1 8.25 -3.91 5.65
N GLY A 2 7.68 -4.26 4.50
CA GLY A 2 7.78 -3.48 3.26
C GLY A 2 6.49 -2.73 2.95
N MET A 3 6.52 -1.88 1.93
CA MET A 3 5.35 -1.13 1.47
C MET A 3 5.04 -1.51 0.02
N THR A 4 3.83 -2.00 -0.25
CA THR A 4 3.36 -2.26 -1.61
C THR A 4 2.61 -1.04 -2.13
N VAL A 5 2.99 -0.59 -3.30
CA VAL A 5 2.33 0.48 -4.06
C VAL A 5 1.47 -0.18 -5.14
N TYR A 6 0.22 0.26 -5.23
CA TYR A 6 -0.74 -0.24 -6.21
C TYR A 6 -1.07 0.86 -7.23
N ASN A 7 -1.37 0.45 -8.45
CA ASN A 7 -2.01 1.29 -9.45
C ASN A 7 -3.49 1.51 -9.10
N GLU A 8 -4.16 2.42 -9.80
CA GLU A 8 -5.59 2.70 -9.62
C GLU A 8 -6.49 1.48 -9.91
N ASP A 9 -6.04 0.57 -10.79
CA ASP A 9 -6.71 -0.69 -11.12
C ASP A 9 -6.50 -1.80 -10.08
N GLY A 10 -5.72 -1.53 -9.02
CA GLY A 10 -5.39 -2.49 -7.96
C GLY A 10 -4.22 -3.43 -8.29
N THR A 11 -3.58 -3.30 -9.46
CA THR A 11 -2.38 -4.07 -9.79
C THR A 11 -1.15 -3.55 -9.04
N VAL A 12 -0.15 -4.41 -8.82
CA VAL A 12 1.08 -4.02 -8.09
C VAL A 12 1.96 -3.16 -8.98
N ALA A 13 2.17 -1.90 -8.57
CA ALA A 13 3.04 -0.96 -9.26
C ALA A 13 4.50 -1.10 -8.79
N SER A 14 4.71 -1.20 -7.48
CA SER A 14 6.04 -1.35 -6.89
C SER A 14 5.99 -1.95 -5.49
N VAL A 15 7.09 -2.59 -5.07
CA VAL A 15 7.26 -3.11 -3.71
C VAL A 15 8.54 -2.57 -3.11
N PHE A 16 8.44 -1.76 -2.06
CA PHE A 16 9.59 -1.32 -1.28
C PHE A 16 10.06 -2.45 -0.35
N THR A 17 11.29 -2.91 -0.57
CA THR A 17 11.89 -4.04 0.14
C THR A 17 12.87 -3.61 1.23
N GLY A 18 13.40 -2.38 1.14
CA GLY A 18 14.33 -1.87 2.16
C GLY A 18 14.58 -0.37 2.07
N ILE A 19 15.09 0.18 3.17
CA ILE A 19 15.50 1.58 3.28
C ILE A 19 16.87 1.61 3.94
N GLU A 20 17.82 2.29 3.32
CA GLU A 20 19.19 2.43 3.79
C GLU A 20 19.61 3.90 3.75
N ARG A 21 20.35 4.38 4.74
CA ARG A 21 20.94 5.73 4.72
C ARG A 21 22.42 5.64 4.41
N LYS A 22 22.88 6.38 3.39
CA LYS A 22 24.30 6.52 3.05
C LYS A 22 24.69 7.99 3.07
N GLY A 23 25.28 8.41 4.19
CA GLY A 23 25.63 9.82 4.43
C GLY A 23 24.40 10.72 4.41
N GLU A 24 24.33 11.59 3.40
CA GLU A 24 23.26 12.56 3.17
C GLU A 24 22.15 12.02 2.25
N ARG A 25 22.26 10.79 1.75
CA ARG A 25 21.29 10.18 0.85
C ARG A 25 20.51 9.07 1.55
N LEU A 26 19.23 8.96 1.20
CA LEU A 26 18.42 7.78 1.48
C LEU A 26 18.39 6.90 0.22
N ILE A 27 18.53 5.60 0.37
CA ILE A 27 18.41 4.61 -0.69
C ILE A 27 17.22 3.73 -0.35
N LEU A 28 16.17 3.82 -1.16
CA LEU A 28 15.01 2.93 -1.07
C LEU A 28 15.21 1.81 -2.09
N ARG A 29 15.28 0.58 -1.61
CA ARG A 29 15.31 -0.60 -2.48
C ARG A 29 13.88 -0.99 -2.80
N GLN A 30 13.58 -1.14 -4.09
CA GLN A 30 12.25 -1.54 -4.53
C GLN A 30 12.29 -2.58 -5.66
N LEU A 31 11.17 -3.26 -5.86
CA LEU A 31 10.89 -4.09 -7.03
C LEU A 31 9.80 -3.40 -7.86
N ALA A 32 10.19 -2.76 -8.96
CA ALA A 32 9.26 -2.20 -9.94
C ALA A 32 8.43 -3.33 -10.58
N LEU A 33 7.12 -3.12 -10.72
CA LEU A 33 6.17 -4.15 -11.16
C LEU A 33 6.31 -5.47 -10.36
N GLY A 34 6.72 -5.36 -9.09
CA GLY A 34 6.94 -6.49 -8.18
C GLY A 34 8.11 -7.41 -8.52
N THR A 35 8.86 -7.17 -9.59
CA THR A 35 9.85 -8.12 -10.12
C THR A 35 11.19 -7.49 -10.48
N MET A 36 11.23 -6.23 -10.91
CA MET A 36 12.44 -5.57 -11.40
C MET A 36 13.14 -4.80 -10.27
N PRO A 37 14.32 -5.21 -9.79
CA PRO A 37 15.03 -4.49 -8.73
C PRO A 37 15.47 -3.11 -9.20
N MET A 38 15.13 -2.10 -8.42
CA MET A 38 15.49 -0.71 -8.66
C MET A 38 15.79 0.00 -7.34
N ASP A 39 16.83 0.83 -7.34
CA ASP A 39 17.18 1.67 -6.21
C ASP A 39 16.72 3.10 -6.47
N VAL A 40 16.01 3.69 -5.51
CA VAL A 40 15.63 5.11 -5.54
C VAL A 40 16.53 5.86 -4.58
N ILE A 41 17.20 6.88 -5.09
CA ILE A 41 18.08 7.73 -4.32
C ILE A 41 17.33 9.01 -3.97
N VAL A 42 17.07 9.21 -2.68
CA VAL A 42 16.47 10.44 -2.16
C VAL A 42 17.59 11.34 -1.66
N THR A 43 17.71 12.52 -2.28
CA THR A 43 18.61 13.58 -1.80
C THR A 43 17.88 14.49 -0.80
N PRO A 44 18.59 15.32 -0.02
CA PRO A 44 17.95 16.27 0.89
C PRO A 44 16.97 17.22 0.18
N GLU A 45 17.29 17.64 -1.05
CA GLU A 45 16.43 18.50 -1.86
C GLU A 45 15.14 17.78 -2.29
N GLU A 46 15.26 16.51 -2.67
CA GLU A 46 14.11 15.66 -2.99
C GLU A 46 13.24 15.43 -1.75
N ALA A 47 13.86 15.13 -0.61
CA ALA A 47 13.15 14.96 0.66
C ALA A 47 12.34 16.21 1.03
N LEU A 48 12.93 17.40 0.87
CA LEU A 48 12.22 18.66 1.12
C LEU A 48 11.04 18.87 0.17
N LYS A 49 11.20 18.50 -1.11
CA LYS A 49 10.08 18.51 -2.08
C LYS A 49 8.99 17.53 -1.68
N SER A 50 9.34 16.33 -1.22
CA SER A 50 8.38 15.31 -0.74
C SER A 50 7.61 15.81 0.47
N VAL A 51 8.24 16.50 1.42
CA VAL A 51 7.55 17.12 2.57
C VAL A 51 6.52 18.15 2.10
N LYS A 52 6.89 18.99 1.13
CA LYS A 52 5.97 19.98 0.56
C LYS A 52 4.79 19.33 -0.17
N LEU A 53 5.02 18.22 -0.87
CA LEU A 53 3.96 17.44 -1.51
C LEU A 53 3.03 16.80 -0.48
N GLY A 54 3.57 16.30 0.63
CA GLY A 54 2.82 15.71 1.74
C GLY A 54 1.95 16.72 2.49
N LEU A 55 2.24 18.02 2.39
CA LEU A 55 1.43 19.10 2.97
C LEU A 55 0.25 19.54 2.08
N ASN A 56 -0.05 18.80 1.01
CA ASN A 56 -1.25 19.05 0.21
C ASN A 56 -2.52 18.67 1.00
N TRP A 57 -3.59 19.46 0.82
CA TRP A 57 -4.92 19.22 1.35
C TRP A 57 -5.45 17.79 1.15
N GLY A 58 -5.14 17.15 0.01
CA GLY A 58 -5.51 15.76 -0.23
C GLY A 58 -4.91 14.79 0.79
N VAL A 59 -3.62 14.95 1.11
CA VAL A 59 -2.92 14.13 2.10
C VAL A 59 -3.41 14.45 3.51
N ILE A 60 -3.57 15.74 3.82
CA ILE A 60 -4.04 16.20 5.14
C ILE A 60 -5.43 15.63 5.44
N SER A 61 -6.38 15.78 4.52
CA SER A 61 -7.75 15.27 4.71
C SER A 61 -7.78 13.74 4.82
N PHE A 62 -6.93 13.02 4.08
CA PHE A 62 -6.81 11.58 4.20
C PHE A 62 -6.27 11.17 5.58
N VAL A 63 -5.21 11.82 6.07
CA VAL A 63 -4.62 11.54 7.39
C VAL A 63 -5.61 11.83 8.51
N LEU A 64 -6.36 12.93 8.43
CA LEU A 64 -7.42 13.24 9.40
C LEU A 64 -8.55 12.21 9.39
N GLY A 65 -8.92 11.70 8.21
CA GLY A 65 -9.91 10.64 8.05
C GLY A 65 -9.39 9.22 8.34
N PHE A 66 -8.08 9.05 8.53
CA PHE A 66 -7.42 7.75 8.68
C PHE A 66 -8.08 6.83 9.72
N PRO A 67 -8.39 7.25 10.96
CA PRO A 67 -9.00 6.34 11.94
C PRO A 67 -10.35 5.78 11.45
N TYR A 68 -11.15 6.60 10.77
CA TYR A 68 -12.43 6.16 10.20
C TYR A 68 -12.23 5.22 9.00
N PHE A 69 -11.34 5.58 8.08
CA PHE A 69 -11.06 4.75 6.90
C PHE A 69 -10.46 3.40 7.28
N TRP A 70 -9.56 3.37 8.28
CA TRP A 70 -8.96 2.15 8.77
C TRP A 70 -9.99 1.21 9.39
N LEU A 71 -10.87 1.73 10.25
CA LEU A 71 -11.98 0.97 10.84
C LEU A 71 -12.97 0.43 9.79
N LYS A 72 -13.24 1.20 8.73
CA LYS A 72 -14.11 0.79 7.62
C LYS A 72 -13.45 -0.29 6.77
N HIS A 73 -12.19 -0.09 6.39
CA HIS A 73 -11.43 -1.03 5.57
C HIS A 73 -11.23 -2.37 6.28
N ARG A 74 -10.98 -2.36 7.59
CA ARG A 74 -10.85 -3.59 8.38
C ARG A 74 -12.15 -4.41 8.35
N ARG A 75 -13.31 -3.76 8.56
CA ARG A 75 -14.63 -4.42 8.51
C ARG A 75 -14.97 -4.97 7.13
N GLN A 76 -14.58 -4.28 6.05
CA GLN A 76 -14.78 -4.77 4.68
C GLN A 76 -13.92 -6.00 4.38
N LYS A 77 -12.67 -6.01 4.87
CA LYS A 77 -11.77 -7.15 4.72
C LYS A 77 -12.35 -8.39 5.41
N GLU A 78 -12.83 -8.24 6.65
CA GLU A 78 -13.49 -9.33 7.41
C GLU A 78 -14.71 -9.90 6.67
N ARG A 79 -15.54 -9.05 6.04
CA ARG A 79 -16.68 -9.50 5.22
C ARG A 79 -16.27 -10.23 3.95
N MET A 80 -15.19 -9.82 3.30
CA MET A 80 -14.69 -10.50 2.10
C MET A 80 -14.09 -11.87 2.41
N TYR A 81 -13.37 -12.03 3.52
CA TYR A 81 -12.90 -13.35 3.97
C TYR A 81 -14.07 -14.24 4.44
N ALA A 82 -15.05 -13.70 5.17
CA ALA A 82 -16.24 -14.45 5.57
C ALA A 82 -17.10 -14.91 4.37
N ALA A 83 -17.14 -14.14 3.28
CA ALA A 83 -17.81 -14.53 2.04
C ALA A 83 -16.99 -15.53 1.20
N ALA A 84 -15.66 -15.51 1.31
CA ALA A 84 -14.77 -16.47 0.66
C ALA A 84 -14.65 -17.80 1.42
N GLU A 85 -14.88 -17.79 2.74
CA GLU A 85 -14.93 -18.97 3.61
C GLU A 85 -16.34 -19.55 3.76
N ALA A 86 -17.38 -18.90 3.19
CA ALA A 86 -18.69 -19.52 3.10
C ALA A 86 -18.54 -20.80 2.27
N PRO A 87 -18.76 -22.00 2.85
CA PRO A 87 -18.77 -23.21 2.06
C PRO A 87 -19.84 -23.03 0.99
N THR A 88 -19.51 -23.38 -0.25
CA THR A 88 -20.51 -23.84 -1.20
C THR A 88 -21.18 -25.08 -0.61
N GLU A 89 -22.07 -24.89 0.36
CA GLU A 89 -23.11 -25.84 0.70
C GLU A 89 -24.16 -25.76 -0.39
N GLU A 90 -23.87 -26.42 -1.51
CA GLU A 90 -24.88 -27.21 -2.21
C GLU A 90 -24.30 -28.62 -2.41
N GLY A 91 -24.22 -29.36 -1.31
CA GLY A 91 -24.38 -30.81 -1.33
C GLY A 91 -25.83 -31.12 -1.73
N GLY A 92 -25.99 -32.03 -2.68
CA GLY A 92 -27.25 -32.25 -3.38
C GLY A 92 -28.31 -33.07 -2.64
N GLY A 93 -29.38 -33.35 -3.40
CA GLY A 93 -30.30 -34.47 -3.20
C GLY A 93 -31.76 -34.08 -3.02
N GLN A 94 -32.57 -34.23 -4.08
CA GLN A 94 -33.73 -35.15 -4.15
C GLN A 94 -34.68 -34.77 -5.32
N GLY A 95 -35.08 -35.78 -6.09
CA GLY A 95 -36.21 -35.71 -7.03
C GLY A 95 -35.94 -36.36 -8.37
#